data_AF-A0A7S2YGG0-F1
#
_entry.id   AF-A0A7S2YGG0-F1
#
_cell.length_a   1.000
_cell.length_b   1.000
_cell.length_c   1.000
_cell.angle_alpha   90.00
_cell.angle_beta   90.00
_cell.angle_gamma   90.00
#
_symmetry.space_group_name_H-M   'P 1'
#
loop_
_entity.id
_entity.type
_entity.pdbx_description
1 polymer ?
#
loop_
_entity_poly.entity_id
_entity_poly.type
_entity_poly.pdbx_seq_one_letter_code
_entity_poly.pdbx_strand_id
1 'polypeptide(L)'
;TIPSTFRTVWEVGAYRRARFCHKMMERYPGEFHHYHAFEPVPEYYQDLQSERRNSAASSHHLTTHPFGLAATNLTWTVSSIAMKGPATYLANESISISANNRRNKQEFLRKKHENMTIQFASFDFAVQAAGGMPPFLLHLDCEGCEWDLIPQAHESGFLAQIPILQVSFHNYPIEHLGERIQQYCSIQKQVYETH
;
A
#
# COMPACT_ATOMS: atom_id res chain seq x y z
N THR A 1 -18.67 -12.37 17.46
CA THR A 1 -17.21 -12.49 17.49
C THR A 1 -16.76 -13.31 16.30
N ILE A 2 -15.90 -12.80 15.44
CA ILE A 2 -15.38 -13.57 14.28
C ILE A 2 -14.43 -14.65 14.84
N PRO A 3 -14.66 -15.95 14.57
CA PRO A 3 -13.74 -17.01 14.97
C PRO A 3 -12.33 -16.74 14.44
N SER A 4 -11.28 -17.07 15.21
CA SER A 4 -9.88 -16.86 14.79
C SER A 4 -9.54 -17.51 13.45
N THR A 5 -10.23 -18.60 13.10
CA THR A 5 -10.10 -19.32 11.83
C THR A 5 -10.46 -18.51 10.58
N PHE A 6 -11.09 -17.33 10.72
CA PHE A 6 -11.47 -16.47 9.60
C PHE A 6 -10.77 -15.11 9.62
N ARG A 7 -9.79 -14.90 10.52
CA ARG A 7 -9.11 -13.60 10.63
C ARG A 7 -7.98 -13.52 9.63
N THR A 8 -8.06 -12.53 8.74
CA THR A 8 -7.00 -12.23 7.78
C THR A 8 -6.36 -10.87 8.10
N VAL A 9 -5.07 -10.75 7.77
CA VAL A 9 -4.32 -9.51 7.87
C VAL A 9 -3.98 -9.04 6.47
N TRP A 10 -4.28 -7.78 6.15
CA TRP A 10 -3.91 -7.16 4.89
C TRP A 10 -2.89 -6.04 5.14
N GLU A 11 -1.78 -6.06 4.40
CA GLU A 11 -0.75 -5.03 4.40
C GLU A 11 -0.72 -4.38 3.01
N VAL A 12 -1.13 -3.11 2.93
CA VAL A 12 -1.11 -2.30 1.70
C VAL A 12 0.11 -1.40 1.71
N GLY A 13 0.89 -1.45 0.63
CA GLY A 13 2.24 -0.87 0.61
C GLY A 13 3.27 -1.82 1.23
N ALA A 14 3.12 -3.13 0.98
CA ALA A 14 3.97 -4.16 1.57
C ALA A 14 5.46 -4.05 1.19
N TYR A 15 5.77 -3.22 0.19
CA TYR A 15 7.12 -2.96 -0.27
C TYR A 15 7.84 -4.27 -0.61
N ARG A 16 9.15 -4.34 -0.37
CA ARG A 16 9.98 -5.48 -0.76
C ARG A 16 9.84 -6.70 0.15
N ARG A 17 9.15 -6.62 1.30
CA ARG A 17 9.25 -7.65 2.35
C ARG A 17 8.00 -7.93 3.18
N ALA A 18 6.90 -7.19 3.05
CA ALA A 18 5.72 -7.37 3.91
C ALA A 18 6.07 -7.43 5.41
N ARG A 19 6.84 -6.43 5.88
CA ARG A 19 7.44 -6.45 7.22
C ARG A 19 6.37 -6.49 8.30
N PHE A 20 5.22 -5.87 8.07
CA PHE A 20 4.15 -5.90 9.05
C PHE A 20 3.54 -7.29 9.16
N CYS A 21 3.24 -7.97 8.04
CA CYS A 21 2.74 -9.34 8.06
C CYS A 21 3.69 -10.27 8.81
N HIS A 22 4.99 -10.20 8.55
CA HIS A 22 5.97 -11.03 9.27
C HIS A 22 5.99 -10.76 10.77
N LYS A 23 5.97 -9.49 11.19
CA LYS A 23 5.89 -9.14 12.62
C LYS A 23 4.61 -9.68 13.26
N MET A 24 3.48 -9.64 12.55
CA MET A 24 2.21 -10.16 13.06
C MET A 24 2.27 -11.69 13.21
N MET A 25 2.85 -12.40 12.25
CA MET A 25 3.08 -13.85 12.34
C MET A 25 3.96 -14.22 13.53
N GLU A 26 5.05 -13.49 13.75
CA GLU A 26 5.99 -13.72 14.86
C GLU A 26 5.36 -13.41 16.23
N ARG A 27 4.61 -12.30 16.31
CA ARG A 27 4.03 -11.79 17.55
C ARG A 27 2.78 -12.56 17.99
N TYR A 28 1.98 -13.04 17.02
CA TYR A 28 0.67 -13.65 17.24
C TYR A 28 0.53 -14.98 16.48
N PRO A 29 1.36 -15.99 16.81
CA PRO A 29 1.32 -17.27 16.11
C PRO A 29 -0.03 -17.96 16.31
N GLY A 30 -0.69 -18.33 15.20
CA GLY A 30 -1.98 -19.04 15.20
C GLY A 30 -3.23 -18.18 15.38
N GLU A 31 -3.09 -16.87 15.61
CA GLU A 31 -4.25 -15.96 15.77
C GLU A 31 -4.91 -15.56 14.44
N PHE A 32 -4.11 -15.48 13.37
CA PHE A 32 -4.57 -15.13 12.04
C PHE A 32 -4.34 -16.29 11.07
N HIS A 33 -5.34 -16.56 10.25
CA HIS A 33 -5.35 -17.68 9.33
C HIS A 33 -4.59 -17.38 8.03
N HIS A 34 -4.72 -16.16 7.49
CA HIS A 34 -4.13 -15.77 6.21
C HIS A 34 -3.63 -14.33 6.22
N TYR A 35 -2.55 -14.07 5.50
CA TYR A 35 -1.90 -12.77 5.37
C TYR A 35 -1.85 -12.38 3.89
N HIS A 36 -2.21 -11.14 3.57
CA HIS A 36 -2.25 -10.63 2.20
C HIS A 36 -1.39 -9.36 2.12
N ALA A 37 -0.40 -9.38 1.25
CA ALA A 37 0.52 -8.26 1.02
C ALA A 37 0.28 -7.67 -0.37
N PHE A 38 -0.04 -6.39 -0.44
CA PHE A 38 -0.37 -5.68 -1.69
C PHE A 38 0.76 -4.71 -2.04
N GLU A 39 1.37 -4.91 -3.21
CA GLU A 39 2.47 -4.08 -3.71
C GLU A 39 2.35 -3.92 -5.23
N PRO A 40 1.98 -2.73 -5.74
CA PRO A 40 1.76 -2.54 -7.16
C PRO A 40 2.99 -2.13 -7.96
N VAL A 41 4.10 -1.76 -7.31
CA VAL A 41 5.36 -1.46 -8.00
C VAL A 41 6.00 -2.77 -8.44
N PRO A 42 6.18 -3.01 -9.76
CA PRO A 42 6.64 -4.31 -10.23
C PRO A 42 8.00 -4.76 -9.66
N GLU A 43 8.93 -3.82 -9.50
CA GLU A 43 10.25 -4.10 -8.90
C GLU A 43 10.11 -4.53 -7.42
N TYR A 44 9.29 -3.85 -6.63
CA TYR A 44 9.11 -4.15 -5.21
C TYR A 44 8.34 -5.46 -5.03
N TYR A 45 7.38 -5.73 -5.91
CA TYR A 45 6.65 -6.98 -5.93
C TYR A 45 7.54 -8.19 -6.28
N GLN A 46 8.48 -8.03 -7.21
CA GLN A 46 9.45 -9.09 -7.54
C GLN A 46 10.33 -9.45 -6.34
N ASP A 47 10.79 -8.44 -5.61
CA ASP A 47 11.54 -8.66 -4.37
C ASP A 47 10.68 -9.30 -3.29
N LEU A 48 9.44 -8.83 -3.11
CA LEU A 48 8.47 -9.39 -2.16
C LEU A 48 8.22 -10.87 -2.41
N GLN A 49 8.06 -11.26 -3.68
CA GLN A 49 7.90 -12.66 -4.05
C GLN A 49 9.16 -13.49 -3.79
N SER A 50 10.34 -12.88 -3.97
CA SER A 50 11.61 -13.55 -3.71
C SER A 50 11.82 -13.75 -2.20
N GLU A 51 11.51 -12.74 -1.39
CA GLU A 51 11.52 -12.84 0.08
C GLU A 51 10.56 -13.92 0.57
N ARG A 52 9.32 -13.93 0.08
CA ARG A 52 8.32 -14.95 0.42
C ARG A 52 8.83 -16.36 0.19
N ARG A 53 9.47 -16.63 -0.96
CA ARG A 53 10.03 -17.95 -1.29
C ARG A 53 11.21 -18.35 -0.40
N ASN A 54 12.04 -17.37 -0.01
CA ASN A 54 13.27 -17.61 0.76
C ASN A 54 13.04 -17.66 2.27
N SER A 55 11.94 -17.09 2.76
CA SER A 55 11.60 -17.10 4.18
C SER A 55 11.21 -18.51 4.63
N ALA A 56 11.57 -18.89 5.87
CA ALA A 56 10.96 -20.04 6.56
C ALA A 56 9.43 -19.86 6.74
N ALA A 57 8.95 -18.63 6.56
CA ALA A 57 7.56 -18.25 6.42
C ALA A 57 6.92 -18.68 5.08
N SER A 58 7.63 -19.41 4.22
CA SER A 58 7.02 -20.22 3.16
C SER A 58 6.07 -21.32 3.70
N SER A 59 6.16 -21.63 5.00
CA SER A 59 5.18 -22.41 5.77
C SER A 59 3.97 -21.60 6.27
N HIS A 60 4.02 -20.27 6.17
CA HIS A 60 2.99 -19.37 6.65
C HIS A 60 2.09 -18.95 5.48
N HIS A 61 0.80 -18.79 5.77
CA HIS A 61 -0.27 -18.45 4.82
C HIS A 61 -0.17 -16.99 4.30
N LEU A 62 0.99 -16.58 3.74
CA LEU A 62 1.18 -15.29 3.10
C LEU A 62 0.90 -15.39 1.59
N THR A 63 -0.01 -14.56 1.09
CA THR A 63 -0.24 -14.34 -0.34
C THR A 63 0.15 -12.91 -0.69
N THR A 64 0.83 -12.74 -1.82
CA THR A 64 1.29 -11.45 -2.32
C THR A 64 0.51 -11.09 -3.59
N HIS A 65 0.12 -9.81 -3.73
CA HIS A 65 -0.71 -9.30 -4.82
C HIS A 65 0.01 -8.16 -5.56
N PRO A 66 0.10 -8.20 -6.91
CA PRO A 66 0.84 -7.22 -7.71
C PRO A 66 0.01 -5.96 -8.04
N PHE A 67 -0.87 -5.54 -7.13
CA PHE A 67 -1.77 -4.40 -7.34
C PHE A 67 -2.04 -3.67 -6.03
N GLY A 68 -2.39 -2.39 -6.15
CA GLY A 68 -2.82 -1.53 -5.07
C GLY A 68 -4.33 -1.60 -4.94
N LEU A 69 -4.88 -0.95 -3.91
CA LEU A 69 -6.33 -0.90 -3.71
C LEU A 69 -6.89 0.46 -4.11
N ALA A 70 -8.06 0.46 -4.73
CA ALA A 70 -8.82 1.66 -5.09
C ALA A 70 -10.33 1.34 -5.08
N ALA A 71 -11.18 2.35 -5.25
CA ALA A 71 -12.62 2.16 -5.43
C ALA A 71 -12.96 1.36 -6.71
N THR A 72 -12.17 1.55 -7.77
CA THR A 72 -12.38 0.92 -9.08
C THR A 72 -11.09 0.35 -9.64
N ASN A 73 -11.20 -0.66 -10.50
CA ASN A 73 -10.05 -1.15 -11.26
C ASN A 73 -9.50 -0.05 -12.17
N LEU A 74 -8.21 0.26 -12.02
CA LEU A 74 -7.56 1.29 -12.82
C LEU A 74 -6.07 1.00 -12.97
N THR A 75 -5.48 1.65 -13.98
CA THR A 75 -4.07 1.49 -14.33
C THR A 75 -3.43 2.86 -14.44
N TRP A 76 -2.30 3.05 -13.78
CA TRP A 76 -1.50 4.26 -13.88
C TRP A 76 -0.18 3.98 -14.58
N THR A 77 0.26 4.96 -15.38
CA THR A 77 1.58 4.97 -15.99
C THR A 77 2.40 6.02 -15.27
N VAL A 78 3.41 5.59 -14.52
CA VAL A 78 4.17 6.47 -13.63
C VAL A 78 5.65 6.46 -14.01
N SER A 79 6.33 7.59 -13.86
CA SER A 79 7.79 7.62 -14.06
C SER A 79 8.48 6.92 -12.91
N SER A 80 9.45 6.04 -13.20
CA SER A 80 10.28 5.37 -12.20
C SER A 80 11.05 6.30 -11.25
N ILE A 81 11.18 7.58 -11.60
CA ILE A 81 11.80 8.61 -10.73
C ILE A 81 10.89 8.99 -9.58
N ALA A 82 9.58 9.12 -9.84
CA ALA A 82 8.61 9.54 -8.82
C ALA A 82 8.55 8.52 -7.67
N MET A 83 8.80 7.24 -7.98
CA MET A 83 8.77 6.13 -7.01
C MET A 83 10.08 5.94 -6.21
N LYS A 84 11.20 6.60 -6.56
CA LYS A 84 12.48 6.45 -5.83
C LYS A 84 12.64 7.42 -4.64
N GLY A 85 11.66 8.27 -4.39
CA GLY A 85 11.49 9.02 -3.15
C GLY A 85 10.36 8.44 -2.29
N PRO A 86 10.11 8.98 -1.08
CA PRO A 86 8.99 8.58 -0.19
C PRO A 86 7.61 9.01 -0.74
N ALA A 87 7.30 8.74 -2.01
CA ALA A 87 6.16 9.37 -2.70
C ALA A 87 5.49 8.46 -3.74
N THR A 88 4.46 7.75 -3.32
CA THR A 88 3.31 7.34 -4.16
C THR A 88 2.21 8.42 -4.13
N TYR A 89 2.56 9.69 -3.89
CA TYR A 89 1.67 10.81 -4.21
C TYR A 89 2.04 11.36 -5.59
N LEU A 90 1.24 10.98 -6.59
CA LEU A 90 1.37 11.41 -7.98
C LEU A 90 0.35 12.48 -8.35
N ALA A 91 0.04 13.41 -7.45
CA ALA A 91 -0.64 14.63 -7.87
C ALA A 91 0.40 15.61 -8.44
N ASN A 92 0.56 15.54 -9.76
CA ASN A 92 0.78 16.69 -10.64
C ASN A 92 1.96 17.65 -10.37
N GLU A 93 3.11 17.19 -9.86
CA GLU A 93 4.30 18.05 -9.73
C GLU A 93 5.49 17.59 -10.60
N SER A 94 5.89 18.48 -11.50
CA SER A 94 7.14 18.47 -12.24
C SER A 94 8.33 18.64 -11.28
N ILE A 95 8.92 17.53 -10.85
CA ILE A 95 10.07 17.50 -9.94
C ILE A 95 11.26 18.31 -10.50
N SER A 96 11.56 19.47 -9.90
CA SER A 96 12.78 20.25 -10.16
C SER A 96 13.95 19.70 -9.33
N ILE A 97 14.85 18.92 -9.95
CA ILE A 97 16.07 18.39 -9.29
C ILE A 97 17.23 19.38 -9.45
N SER A 98 17.72 19.93 -8.33
CA SER A 98 18.90 20.80 -8.27
C SER A 98 20.18 20.05 -8.70
N ALA A 99 20.95 20.67 -9.59
CA ALA A 99 21.94 20.02 -10.43
C ALA A 99 23.38 20.20 -9.92
N ASN A 100 23.87 19.31 -9.05
CA ASN A 100 25.26 19.39 -8.56
C ASN A 100 26.18 18.19 -8.80
N ASN A 101 25.83 17.21 -9.65
CA ASN A 101 26.80 16.17 -10.05
C ASN A 101 26.64 15.70 -11.50
N ARG A 102 27.50 16.19 -12.40
CA ARG A 102 27.34 16.07 -13.86
C ARG A 102 27.76 14.70 -14.45
N ARG A 103 28.60 13.90 -13.79
CA ARG A 103 29.06 12.59 -14.35
C ARG A 103 28.11 11.42 -14.06
N ASN A 104 27.44 11.40 -12.91
CA ASN A 104 26.38 10.43 -12.62
C ASN A 104 25.05 10.78 -13.32
N LYS A 105 24.96 11.95 -13.94
CA LYS A 105 23.72 12.47 -14.55
C LYS A 105 23.32 11.65 -15.78
N GLN A 106 24.24 11.19 -16.63
CA GLN A 106 23.90 10.55 -17.91
C GLN A 106 23.45 9.10 -17.79
N GLU A 107 24.05 8.31 -16.89
CA GLU A 107 23.60 6.94 -16.61
C GLU A 107 22.31 6.94 -15.77
N PHE A 108 22.20 7.88 -14.83
CA PHE A 108 20.96 8.16 -14.11
C PHE A 108 19.86 8.73 -15.03
N LEU A 109 20.21 9.42 -16.13
CA LEU A 109 19.32 9.88 -17.23
C LEU A 109 18.92 8.77 -18.19
N ARG A 110 19.73 7.71 -18.35
CA ARG A 110 19.40 6.58 -19.24
C ARG A 110 18.45 5.56 -18.60
N LYS A 111 18.56 5.32 -17.29
CA LYS A 111 17.57 4.54 -16.51
C LYS A 111 16.30 5.35 -16.15
N LYS A 112 16.18 6.60 -16.63
CA LYS A 112 15.33 7.67 -16.09
C LYS A 112 13.97 7.86 -16.75
N HIS A 113 13.66 7.08 -17.77
CA HIS A 113 12.45 7.28 -18.59
C HIS A 113 11.70 5.99 -18.89
N GLU A 114 11.89 4.96 -18.08
CA GLU A 114 10.96 3.82 -18.12
C GLU A 114 9.75 4.20 -17.28
N ASN A 115 8.69 4.56 -18.00
CA ASN A 115 7.36 4.56 -17.45
C ASN A 115 7.04 3.13 -17.00
N MET A 116 6.60 2.97 -15.76
CA MET A 116 6.08 1.70 -15.27
C MET A 116 4.57 1.77 -15.17
N THR A 117 3.95 0.64 -15.46
CA THR A 117 2.51 0.46 -15.32
C THR A 117 2.22 -0.09 -13.93
N ILE A 118 1.43 0.63 -13.16
CA ILE A 118 0.97 0.28 -11.82
C ILE A 118 -0.52 -0.05 -11.91
N GLN A 119 -0.94 -1.16 -11.33
CA GLN A 119 -2.34 -1.60 -11.33
C GLN A 119 -2.95 -1.39 -9.95
N PHE A 120 -4.20 -0.93 -9.95
CA PHE A 120 -5.04 -0.86 -8.77
C PHE A 120 -6.30 -1.68 -9.02
N ALA A 121 -6.67 -2.50 -8.05
CA ALA A 121 -7.88 -3.29 -8.08
C ALA A 121 -8.94 -2.68 -7.17
N SER A 122 -10.21 -2.89 -7.53
CA SER A 122 -11.34 -2.54 -6.67
C SER A 122 -11.28 -3.33 -5.36
N PHE A 123 -11.87 -2.78 -4.29
CA PHE A 123 -11.98 -3.47 -3.01
C PHE A 123 -12.67 -4.84 -3.15
N ASP A 124 -13.75 -4.92 -3.94
CA ASP A 124 -14.45 -6.19 -4.21
C ASP A 124 -13.54 -7.22 -4.88
N PHE A 125 -12.76 -6.79 -5.88
CA PHE A 125 -11.81 -7.67 -6.54
C PHE A 125 -10.74 -8.16 -5.56
N ALA A 126 -10.21 -7.27 -4.72
CA ALA A 126 -9.21 -7.63 -3.72
C ALA A 126 -9.77 -8.64 -2.69
N VAL A 127 -11.03 -8.47 -2.27
CA VAL A 127 -11.72 -9.41 -1.37
C VAL A 127 -11.83 -10.79 -2.04
N GLN A 128 -12.23 -10.85 -3.32
CA GLN A 128 -12.30 -12.11 -4.06
C GLN A 128 -10.92 -12.75 -4.22
N ALA A 129 -9.90 -11.97 -4.57
CA ALA A 129 -8.51 -12.44 -4.68
C ALA A 129 -7.94 -12.93 -3.33
N ALA A 130 -8.50 -12.45 -2.23
CA ALA A 130 -8.18 -12.85 -0.87
C ALA A 130 -9.02 -14.02 -0.34
N GLY A 131 -9.81 -14.69 -1.19
CA GLY A 131 -10.64 -15.84 -0.79
C GLY A 131 -12.03 -15.46 -0.31
N GLY A 132 -12.52 -14.27 -0.65
CA GLY A 132 -13.89 -13.83 -0.40
C GLY A 132 -14.13 -13.23 0.98
N MET A 133 -13.06 -12.93 1.75
CA MET A 133 -13.17 -12.34 3.08
C MET A 133 -12.42 -11.00 3.16
N PRO A 134 -13.05 -9.92 3.64
CA PRO A 134 -12.35 -8.67 3.95
C PRO A 134 -11.35 -8.86 5.09
N PRO A 135 -10.37 -7.95 5.25
CA PRO A 135 -9.41 -8.05 6.33
C PRO A 135 -10.07 -7.95 7.69
N PHE A 136 -9.63 -8.78 8.63
CA PHE A 136 -9.88 -8.51 10.05
C PHE A 136 -9.03 -7.32 10.52
N LEU A 137 -7.80 -7.23 10.01
CA LEU A 137 -6.89 -6.10 10.23
C LEU A 137 -6.36 -5.59 8.90
N LEU A 138 -6.57 -4.30 8.61
CA LEU A 138 -5.99 -3.59 7.49
C LEU A 138 -4.87 -2.66 7.98
N HIS A 139 -3.65 -2.91 7.53
CA HIS A 139 -2.52 -2.02 7.72
C HIS A 139 -2.23 -1.25 6.41
N LEU A 140 -2.24 0.08 6.49
CA LEU A 140 -1.94 0.98 5.39
C LEU A 140 -0.61 1.69 5.64
N ASP A 141 0.36 1.44 4.77
CA ASP A 141 1.72 2.03 4.78
C ASP A 141 2.21 2.16 3.33
N CYS A 142 1.54 2.99 2.54
CA CYS A 142 1.62 2.98 1.07
C CYS A 142 2.11 4.29 0.46
N GLU A 143 2.99 5.01 1.16
CA GLU A 143 3.69 6.21 0.67
C GLU A 143 2.71 7.20 0.03
N GLY A 144 1.68 7.62 0.76
CA GLY A 144 0.74 8.67 0.34
C GLY A 144 -0.55 8.19 -0.28
N CYS A 145 -0.69 6.89 -0.54
CA CYS A 145 -1.96 6.36 -1.03
C CYS A 145 -3.06 6.40 0.05
N GLU A 146 -2.73 6.57 1.33
CA GLU A 146 -3.69 6.60 2.45
C GLU A 146 -4.68 7.76 2.30
N TRP A 147 -4.21 8.87 1.72
CA TRP A 147 -4.98 10.10 1.49
C TRP A 147 -6.12 9.90 0.49
N ASP A 148 -5.97 8.98 -0.46
CA ASP A 148 -6.98 8.68 -1.49
C ASP A 148 -7.74 7.39 -1.17
N LEU A 149 -7.05 6.38 -0.62
CA LEU A 149 -7.61 5.06 -0.35
C LEU A 149 -8.65 5.12 0.78
N ILE A 150 -8.39 5.83 1.88
CA ILE A 150 -9.31 5.85 3.02
C ILE A 150 -10.67 6.48 2.66
N PRO A 151 -10.73 7.66 2.02
CA PRO A 151 -12.01 8.22 1.56
C PRO A 151 -12.76 7.27 0.62
N GLN A 152 -12.05 6.68 -0.36
CA GLN A 152 -12.64 5.71 -1.29
C GLN A 152 -13.16 4.44 -0.59
N ALA A 153 -12.43 3.94 0.40
CA ALA A 153 -12.83 2.78 1.21
C ALA A 153 -14.04 3.09 2.10
N HIS A 154 -14.13 4.30 2.63
CA HIS A 154 -15.31 4.77 3.37
C HIS A 154 -16.53 4.88 2.45
N GLU A 155 -16.42 5.58 1.31
CA GLU A 155 -17.52 5.80 0.37
C GLU A 155 -18.08 4.51 -0.24
N SER A 156 -17.21 3.51 -0.46
CA SER A 156 -17.61 2.18 -0.96
C SER A 156 -18.19 1.26 0.13
N GLY A 157 -18.14 1.67 1.40
CA GLY A 157 -18.51 0.82 2.54
C GLY A 157 -17.52 -0.32 2.83
N PHE A 158 -16.38 -0.36 2.15
CA PHE A 158 -15.31 -1.32 2.44
C PHE A 158 -14.77 -1.14 3.85
N LEU A 159 -14.58 0.11 4.30
CA LEU A 159 -14.01 0.41 5.61
C LEU A 159 -14.88 -0.09 6.77
N ALA A 160 -16.21 -0.06 6.61
CA ALA A 160 -17.16 -0.57 7.60
C ALA A 160 -17.10 -2.10 7.79
N GLN A 161 -16.46 -2.83 6.88
CA GLN A 161 -16.28 -4.28 6.95
C GLN A 161 -15.00 -4.67 7.71
N ILE A 162 -14.16 -3.70 8.07
CA ILE A 162 -12.83 -3.91 8.64
C ILE A 162 -12.89 -3.62 10.14
N PRO A 163 -12.68 -4.62 11.01
CA PRO A 163 -12.69 -4.40 12.46
C PRO A 163 -11.52 -3.58 13.00
N ILE A 164 -10.34 -3.69 12.39
CA ILE A 164 -9.13 -3.02 12.86
C ILE A 164 -8.44 -2.33 11.67
N LEU A 165 -8.39 -1.01 11.73
CA LEU A 165 -7.61 -0.18 10.81
C LEU A 165 -6.35 0.35 11.52
N GLN A 166 -5.18 0.13 10.92
CA GLN A 166 -3.91 0.73 11.34
C GLN A 166 -3.30 1.51 10.18
N VAL A 167 -3.16 2.83 10.32
CA VAL A 167 -2.67 3.71 9.26
C VAL A 167 -1.36 4.40 9.66
N SER A 168 -0.37 4.34 8.77
CA SER A 168 0.83 5.17 8.79
C SER A 168 0.65 6.32 7.79
N PHE A 169 0.42 7.54 8.26
CA PHE A 169 0.30 8.69 7.35
C PHE A 169 1.67 9.19 6.92
N HIS A 170 1.90 9.18 5.60
CA HIS A 170 3.07 9.79 5.00
C HIS A 170 2.83 11.29 4.78
N ASN A 171 3.74 12.11 5.32
CA ASN A 171 3.71 13.57 5.16
C ASN A 171 4.62 14.02 4.01
N TYR A 172 4.07 14.83 3.12
CA TYR A 172 4.76 15.48 2.00
C TYR A 172 5.32 16.85 2.41
N PRO A 173 6.21 17.48 1.60
CA PRO A 173 6.89 18.72 1.96
C PRO A 173 5.95 19.82 2.48
N ILE A 174 6.54 20.69 3.32
CA ILE A 174 5.89 21.75 4.11
C ILE A 174 4.94 22.65 3.29
N GLU A 175 5.20 22.77 1.99
CA GLU A 175 4.48 23.63 1.05
C GLU A 175 2.98 23.31 0.92
N HIS A 176 2.55 22.10 1.31
CA HIS A 176 1.14 21.66 1.28
C HIS A 176 0.56 21.29 2.65
N LEU A 177 1.24 21.63 3.75
CA LEU A 177 0.87 21.16 5.10
C LEU A 177 -0.55 21.60 5.50
N GLY A 178 -0.97 22.81 5.13
CA GLY A 178 -2.30 23.33 5.46
C GLY A 178 -3.44 22.50 4.85
N GLU A 179 -3.31 22.13 3.57
CA GLU A 179 -4.29 21.27 2.88
C GLU A 179 -4.29 19.85 3.46
N ARG A 180 -3.11 19.33 3.81
CA ARG A 180 -3.00 18.01 4.45
C ARG A 180 -3.64 17.95 5.83
N ILE A 181 -3.57 19.01 6.62
CA ILE A 181 -4.29 19.08 7.90
C ILE A 181 -5.80 18.98 7.67
N GLN A 182 -6.35 19.68 6.67
CA GLN A 182 -7.77 19.61 6.36
C GLN A 182 -8.19 18.22 5.88
N GLN A 183 -7.41 17.63 4.97
CA GLN A 183 -7.63 16.25 4.50
C GLN A 183 -7.57 15.25 5.66
N TYR A 184 -6.61 15.42 6.57
CA TYR A 184 -6.43 14.54 7.73
C TYR A 184 -7.64 14.62 8.66
N CYS A 185 -8.13 15.83 8.95
CA CYS A 185 -9.36 16.01 9.72
C CYS A 185 -10.57 15.37 9.04
N SER A 186 -10.68 15.45 7.71
CA SER A 186 -11.74 14.79 6.96
C SER A 186 -11.65 13.26 7.07
N ILE A 187 -10.45 12.70 6.89
CA ILE A 187 -10.20 11.27 7.02
C ILE A 187 -10.49 10.80 8.46
N GLN A 188 -10.07 11.55 9.47
CA GLN A 188 -10.38 11.21 10.86
C GLN A 188 -11.88 11.13 11.12
N LYS A 189 -12.66 12.06 10.55
CA LYS A 189 -14.12 12.03 10.66
C LYS A 189 -14.72 10.79 10.01
N GLN A 190 -14.26 10.43 8.81
CA GLN A 190 -14.69 9.21 8.11
C GLN A 190 -14.33 7.94 8.88
N VAL A 191 -13.12 7.88 9.43
CA VAL A 191 -12.67 6.74 10.25
C VAL A 191 -13.53 6.62 11.52
N TYR A 192 -13.83 7.74 12.21
CA TYR A 192 -14.68 7.76 13.41
C TYR A 192 -16.09 7.21 13.18
N GLU A 193 -16.62 7.29 11.96
CA GLU A 193 -17.92 6.71 11.63
C GLU A 193 -17.90 5.17 11.56
N THR A 194 -16.72 4.56 11.49
CA THR A 194 -16.53 3.11 11.30
C THR A 194 -15.65 2.43 12.37
N HIS A 195 -14.84 3.18 13.11
CA HIS A 195 -13.84 2.70 14.08
C HIS A 195 -13.81 3.61 15.33
#